data_AF-A0A0F9J5N7-F1
#
_entry.id   AF-A0A0F9J5N7-F1
#
_cell.length_a   1.000
_cell.length_b   1.000
_cell.length_c   1.000
_cell.angle_alpha   90.00
_cell.angle_beta   90.00
_cell.angle_gamma   90.00
#
_symmetry.space_group_name_H-M   'P 1'
#
loop_
_entity.id
_entity.type
_entity.pdbx_description
1 polymer ?
#
loop_
_entity_poly.entity_id
_entity_poly.type
_entity_poly.pdbx_seq_one_letter_code
_entity_poly.pdbx_strand_id
1 'polypeptide(L)'
;MINPNRNTSEEVLRRLKEASYERMRVELLNSLVLKMKDFDMSWDDLGHLLGWEPTGEMDIETRADRVKNHVIQGGLFLSELNELAHIFSCEPYIIFRPREPWTKT
;
A
#
# COMPACT_ATOMS: atom_id res chain seq x y z
N MET A 1 -16.21 21.58 -21.18
CA MET A 1 -16.82 20.53 -20.33
C MET A 1 -17.81 21.18 -19.39
N ILE A 2 -19.06 20.70 -19.35
CA ILE A 2 -20.06 21.12 -18.35
C ILE A 2 -19.70 20.40 -17.05
N ASN A 3 -19.55 21.13 -15.94
CA ASN A 3 -19.28 20.51 -14.64
C ASN A 3 -20.46 19.59 -14.27
N PRO A 4 -20.27 18.26 -14.20
CA PRO A 4 -21.36 17.31 -13.95
C PRO A 4 -21.95 17.43 -12.53
N ASN A 5 -21.25 18.16 -11.64
CA ASN A 5 -21.63 18.36 -10.24
C ASN A 5 -22.37 19.68 -10.00
N ARG A 6 -22.68 20.44 -11.06
CA ARG A 6 -23.39 21.71 -10.95
C ARG A 6 -24.84 21.43 -10.55
N ASN A 7 -25.26 21.95 -9.40
CA ASN A 7 -26.57 21.74 -8.73
C ASN A 7 -26.73 20.42 -7.95
N THR A 8 -25.64 19.68 -7.70
CA THR A 8 -25.67 18.52 -6.80
C THR A 8 -25.61 18.96 -5.33
N SER A 9 -26.40 18.33 -4.46
CA SER A 9 -26.37 18.61 -3.01
C SER A 9 -24.98 18.37 -2.43
N GLU A 10 -24.53 19.27 -1.54
CA GLU A 10 -23.25 19.15 -0.83
C GLU A 10 -23.10 17.79 -0.13
N GLU A 11 -24.19 17.25 0.42
CA GLU A 11 -24.19 15.94 1.07
C GLU A 11 -23.90 14.80 0.08
N VAL A 12 -24.44 14.89 -1.14
CA VAL A 12 -24.19 13.90 -2.18
C VAL A 12 -22.75 13.99 -2.66
N LEU A 13 -22.21 15.21 -2.83
CA LEU A 13 -20.81 15.42 -3.18
C LEU A 13 -19.86 14.91 -2.10
N ARG A 14 -20.20 15.11 -0.82
CA ARG A 14 -19.44 14.59 0.32
C ARG A 14 -19.39 13.06 0.31
N ARG A 15 -20.53 12.39 0.16
CA ARG A 15 -20.59 10.92 0.09
C ARG A 15 -19.86 10.35 -1.13
N LEU A 16 -19.97 11.01 -2.29
CA LEU A 16 -19.23 10.60 -3.49
C LEU A 16 -17.71 10.73 -3.27
N LYS A 17 -17.28 11.78 -2.58
CA LYS A 17 -15.88 12.00 -2.23
C LYS A 17 -15.38 10.93 -1.24
N GLU A 18 -16.15 10.65 -0.19
CA GLU A 18 -15.86 9.58 0.78
C GLU A 18 -15.76 8.21 0.08
N ALA A 19 -16.71 7.87 -0.80
CA ALA A 19 -16.67 6.63 -1.58
C ALA A 19 -15.47 6.54 -2.53
N SER A 20 -15.08 7.66 -3.14
CA SER A 20 -13.89 7.72 -4.00
C SER A 20 -12.61 7.49 -3.22
N TYR A 21 -12.49 8.05 -2.00
CA TYR A 21 -11.34 7.80 -1.14
C TYR A 21 -11.28 6.35 -0.68
N GLU A 22 -12.42 5.78 -0.30
CA GLU A 22 -12.51 4.38 0.10
C GLU A 22 -12.05 3.45 -1.03
N ARG A 23 -12.52 3.71 -2.25
CA ARG A 23 -12.10 2.94 -3.43
C ARG A 23 -10.59 3.05 -3.67
N MET A 24 -10.04 4.26 -3.62
CA MET A 24 -8.60 4.49 -3.82
C MET A 24 -7.76 3.75 -2.76
N ARG A 25 -8.24 3.73 -1.52
CA ARG A 25 -7.60 3.01 -0.40
C ARG A 25 -7.54 1.50 -0.63
N VAL A 26 -8.65 0.92 -1.10
CA VAL A 26 -8.71 -0.50 -1.47
C VAL A 26 -7.78 -0.81 -2.65
N GLU A 27 -7.76 0.03 -3.67
CA GLU A 27 -6.87 -0.12 -4.84
C GLU A 27 -5.39 -0.04 -4.44
N LEU A 28 -5.03 0.87 -3.53
CA LEU A 28 -3.67 0.99 -2.98
C LEU A 28 -3.27 -0.27 -2.22
N LEU A 29 -4.12 -0.75 -1.31
CA LEU A 29 -3.86 -1.97 -0.55
C LEU A 29 -3.62 -3.17 -1.48
N ASN A 30 -4.48 -3.36 -2.48
CA ASN A 30 -4.36 -4.46 -3.43
C ASN A 30 -3.05 -4.35 -4.24
N SER A 31 -2.67 -3.15 -4.64
CA SER A 31 -1.42 -2.90 -5.37
C SER A 31 -0.20 -3.23 -4.51
N LEU A 32 -0.21 -2.81 -3.24
CA LEU A 32 0.86 -3.12 -2.28
C LEU A 32 0.99 -4.63 -2.05
N VAL A 33 -0.13 -5.33 -1.80
CA VAL A 33 -0.13 -6.79 -1.60
C VAL A 33 0.43 -7.53 -2.82
N LEU A 34 0.07 -7.10 -4.04
CA LEU A 34 0.61 -7.68 -5.27
C LEU A 34 2.12 -7.44 -5.39
N LYS A 35 2.58 -6.22 -5.11
CA LYS A 35 4.00 -5.89 -5.14
C LYS A 35 4.78 -6.68 -4.11
N MET A 36 4.33 -6.69 -2.85
CA MET A 36 4.96 -7.48 -1.79
C MET A 36 5.07 -8.96 -2.17
N LYS A 37 4.03 -9.54 -2.80
CA LYS A 37 4.07 -10.90 -3.32
C LYS A 37 5.09 -11.08 -4.46
N ASP A 38 5.21 -10.11 -5.36
CA ASP A 38 6.21 -10.14 -6.43
C ASP A 38 7.65 -10.09 -5.87
N PHE A 39 7.85 -9.41 -4.74
CA PHE A 39 9.12 -9.28 -4.04
C PHE A 39 9.37 -10.32 -2.94
N ASP A 40 8.46 -11.29 -2.73
CA ASP A 40 8.51 -12.25 -1.61
C ASP A 40 8.72 -11.57 -0.23
N MET A 41 8.03 -10.45 -0.03
CA MET A 41 8.16 -9.54 1.10
C MET A 41 6.97 -9.68 2.06
N SER A 42 7.23 -9.71 3.37
CA SER A 42 6.20 -9.67 4.40
C SER A 42 5.85 -8.24 4.84
N TRP A 43 4.73 -8.07 5.54
CA TRP A 43 4.34 -6.78 6.14
C TRP A 43 5.34 -6.29 7.18
N ASP A 44 6.06 -7.22 7.82
CA ASP A 44 7.09 -6.90 8.79
C ASP A 44 8.35 -6.34 8.11
N ASP A 45 8.75 -6.94 6.99
CA ASP A 45 9.88 -6.46 6.16
C ASP A 45 9.58 -5.07 5.61
N LEU A 46 8.36 -4.85 5.12
CA LEU A 46 7.92 -3.52 4.66
C LEU A 46 7.99 -2.49 5.79
N GLY A 47 7.52 -2.85 6.99
CA GLY A 47 7.62 -2.00 8.17
C GLY A 47 9.07 -1.65 8.53
N HIS A 48 9.98 -2.60 8.41
CA HIS A 48 11.40 -2.36 8.62
C HIS A 48 11.99 -1.39 7.58
N LEU A 49 11.66 -1.55 6.29
CA LEU A 49 12.11 -0.65 5.21
C LEU A 49 11.57 0.78 5.35
N LEU A 50 10.37 0.92 5.91
CA LEU A 50 9.78 2.23 6.24
C LEU A 50 10.34 2.83 7.55
N GLY A 51 11.21 2.11 8.26
CA GLY A 51 11.74 2.55 9.56
C GLY A 51 10.70 2.57 10.67
N TRP A 52 9.61 1.80 10.53
CA TRP A 52 8.55 1.71 11.53
C TRP A 52 8.92 0.68 12.57
N GLU A 53 9.85 1.07 13.44
CA GLU A 53 10.38 0.19 14.46
C GLU A 53 9.31 -0.19 15.51
N PRO A 54 9.48 -1.35 16.19
CA PRO A 54 8.70 -1.68 17.38
C PRO A 54 8.83 -0.59 18.44
N THR A 55 7.70 -0.11 18.95
CA THR A 55 7.66 0.93 19.99
C THR A 55 8.05 0.43 21.40
N GLY A 56 8.60 -0.78 21.52
CA GLY A 56 9.09 -1.38 22.78
C GLY A 56 8.25 -2.56 23.27
N GLU A 57 8.70 -3.20 24.37
CA GLU A 57 8.33 -4.54 24.86
C GLU A 57 6.86 -4.78 25.28
N MET A 58 5.95 -3.81 25.07
CA MET A 58 4.54 -3.92 25.48
C MET A 58 3.54 -3.64 24.37
N ASP A 59 3.95 -3.80 23.11
CA ASP A 59 3.02 -3.64 21.99
C ASP A 59 2.15 -4.89 21.82
N ILE A 60 0.85 -4.73 21.98
CA ILE A 60 -0.15 -5.78 21.72
C ILE A 60 -0.24 -6.05 20.21
N GLU A 61 0.11 -5.07 19.38
CA GLU A 61 0.10 -5.16 17.92
C GLU A 61 1.51 -5.36 17.37
N THR A 62 1.67 -6.38 16.51
CA THR A 62 2.92 -6.61 15.79
C THR A 62 3.20 -5.45 14.81
N ARG A 63 4.47 -5.24 14.44
CA ARG A 63 4.84 -4.25 13.41
C ARG A 63 4.09 -4.49 12.10
N ALA A 64 3.98 -5.76 11.68
CA ALA A 64 3.19 -6.16 10.53
C ALA A 64 1.71 -5.71 10.62
N ASP A 65 1.08 -5.89 11.78
CA ASP A 65 -0.31 -5.47 12.01
C ASP A 65 -0.45 -3.95 11.96
N ARG A 66 0.48 -3.21 12.55
CA ARG A 66 0.48 -1.73 12.49
C ARG A 66 0.64 -1.21 11.07
N VAL A 67 1.58 -1.76 10.30
CA VAL A 67 1.78 -1.39 8.90
C VAL A 67 0.50 -1.64 8.11
N LYS A 68 -0.04 -2.85 8.22
CA LYS A 68 -1.27 -3.24 7.55
C LYS A 68 -2.45 -2.34 7.96
N ASN A 69 -2.63 -2.07 9.25
CA ASN A 69 -3.70 -1.22 9.77
C ASN A 69 -3.55 0.23 9.29
N HIS A 70 -2.34 0.79 9.26
CA HIS A 70 -2.10 2.16 8.80
C HIS A 70 -2.42 2.34 7.32
N VAL A 71 -2.01 1.36 6.48
CA VAL A 71 -2.39 1.33 5.06
C VAL A 71 -3.90 1.19 4.88
N ILE A 72 -4.54 0.27 5.62
CA ILE A 72 -5.98 0.01 5.54
C ILE A 72 -6.80 1.19 6.04
N GLN A 73 -6.36 1.89 7.08
CA GLN A 73 -7.10 3.03 7.63
C GLN A 73 -6.99 4.27 6.72
N GLY A 74 -6.06 4.28 5.76
CA GLY A 74 -5.86 5.40 4.85
C GLY A 74 -5.17 6.58 5.54
N GLY A 75 -4.40 6.30 6.60
CA GLY A 75 -3.65 7.29 7.38
C GLY A 75 -2.33 7.69 6.74
N LEU A 76 -2.06 7.27 5.50
CA LEU A 76 -0.78 7.49 4.82
C LEU A 76 -0.61 8.96 4.42
N PHE A 77 0.45 9.58 4.92
CA PHE A 77 0.91 10.88 4.46
C PHE A 77 1.57 10.77 3.08
N LEU A 78 1.64 11.89 2.36
CA LEU A 78 2.31 11.94 1.06
C LEU A 78 3.78 11.51 1.13
N SER A 79 4.47 11.80 2.23
CA SER A 79 5.85 11.34 2.47
C SER A 79 5.94 9.81 2.50
N GLU A 80 5.03 9.16 3.23
CA GLU A 80 4.98 7.70 3.34
C GLU A 80 4.60 7.04 2.01
N LEU A 81 3.70 7.66 1.24
CA LEU A 81 3.39 7.22 -0.13
C LEU A 81 4.60 7.31 -1.06
N ASN A 82 5.41 8.37 -0.92
CA ASN A 82 6.64 8.53 -1.69
C ASN A 82 7.71 7.50 -1.28
N GLU A 83 7.82 7.18 0.02
CA GLU A 83 8.71 6.13 0.51
C GLU A 83 8.30 4.75 0.01
N LEU A 84 7.00 4.42 0.06
CA LEU A 84 6.46 3.20 -0.54
C LEU A 84 6.79 3.13 -2.05
N ALA A 85 6.54 4.22 -2.77
CA ALA A 85 6.88 4.29 -4.19
C ALA A 85 8.38 4.12 -4.42
N HIS A 86 9.23 4.69 -3.57
CA HIS A 86 10.68 4.54 -3.62
C HIS A 86 11.09 3.08 -3.41
N ILE A 87 10.62 2.42 -2.35
CA ILE A 87 10.90 1.00 -2.06
C ILE A 87 10.57 0.12 -3.26
N PHE A 88 9.38 0.30 -3.86
CA PHE A 88 8.95 -0.51 -5.00
C PHE A 88 9.48 -0.05 -6.37
N SER A 89 10.15 1.11 -6.45
CA SER A 89 10.76 1.62 -7.69
C SER A 89 12.29 1.50 -7.72
N CYS A 90 12.94 1.38 -6.56
CA CYS A 90 14.39 1.35 -6.44
C CYS A 90 15.00 -0.05 -6.51
N GLU A 91 14.23 -1.11 -6.67
CA GLU A 91 14.82 -2.39 -7.06
C GLU A 91 15.07 -2.42 -8.58
N PRO A 92 16.35 -2.40 -9.01
CA PRO A 92 16.68 -2.58 -10.41
C PRO A 92 16.30 -4.00 -10.78
N TYR A 93 15.26 -4.16 -11.58
CA TYR A 93 15.06 -5.35 -12.39
C TYR A 93 15.16 -6.70 -11.64
N ILE A 94 14.04 -7.22 -11.13
CA ILE A 94 13.78 -8.67 -11.29
C ILE A 94 13.48 -8.92 -12.77
N ILE A 95 14.49 -8.70 -13.62
CA ILE A 95 14.59 -9.30 -14.95
C ILE A 95 15.35 -10.61 -14.75
N PHE A 96 14.71 -11.71 -15.13
CA PHE A 96 15.19 -13.10 -15.12
C PHE A 96 15.40 -13.76 -13.75
N ARG A 97 14.30 -14.19 -13.11
CA ARG A 97 14.29 -15.56 -12.58
C ARG A 97 13.16 -16.35 -13.22
N PRO A 98 13.47 -17.31 -14.12
CA PRO A 98 12.49 -18.31 -14.52
C PRO A 98 11.99 -19.04 -13.26
N ARG A 99 10.67 -19.13 -13.08
CA ARG A 99 10.03 -19.82 -11.95
C ARG A 99 10.10 -21.36 -12.03
N GLU A 100 11.03 -21.93 -12.80
CA GLU A 100 11.25 -23.38 -12.90
C GLU A 100 12.75 -23.71 -12.99
N PRO A 101 13.24 -24.78 -12.33
CA PRO A 101 14.59 -25.28 -12.56
C PRO A 101 14.67 -25.89 -13.96
N TRP A 102 15.52 -25.34 -14.83
CA TRP A 102 15.77 -25.86 -16.19
C TRP A 102 16.63 -27.12 -16.22
N THR A 103 16.82 -27.81 -15.09
CA THR A 103 17.50 -29.10 -15.06
C THR A 103 16.47 -30.22 -14.99
N LYS A 104 15.81 -30.46 -16.13
CA LYS A 104 15.36 -31.81 -16.50
C LYS A 104 16.34 -32.37 -17.51
N THR A 105 17.43 -32.95 -16.99
CA THR A 105 18.27 -33.95 -17.67
C THR A 105 18.97 -34.74 -16.60
#